data_AF-A0A7C7M6K2-F1
#
_entry.id   AF-A0A7C7M6K2-F1
#
_cell.length_a   1.000
_cell.length_b   1.000
_cell.length_c   1.000
_cell.angle_alpha   90.00
_cell.angle_beta   90.00
_cell.angle_gamma   90.00
#
_symmetry.space_group_name_H-M   'P 1'
#
loop_
_entity.id
_entity.type
_entity.pdbx_description
1 polymer ?
#
loop_
_entity_poly.entity_id
_entity_poly.type
_entity_poly.pdbx_seq_one_letter_code
_entity_poly.pdbx_strand_id
1 'polypeptide(L)'
;MTGNKISKSVGSNHLAWEMATFNDLQEICDQLVSQGIELFRVRSNSYSVGVYFNDPDGNSNEVYFEDIEAFRRRPEEGEYHRKLVGISS
;
A
#
# COMPACT_ATOMS: atom_id res chain seq x y z
N MET A 1 -9.14 -34.50 1.58
CA MET A 1 -9.33 -33.08 1.95
C MET A 1 -8.06 -32.61 2.64
N THR A 2 -7.06 -32.17 1.88
CA THR A 2 -5.80 -31.65 2.45
C THR A 2 -5.99 -30.16 2.70
N GLY A 3 -6.08 -29.79 3.98
CA GLY A 3 -6.06 -28.39 4.40
C GLY A 3 -4.78 -27.75 3.89
N ASN A 4 -4.93 -26.65 3.15
CA ASN A 4 -3.81 -25.91 2.62
C ASN A 4 -3.06 -25.30 3.81
N LYS A 5 -1.90 -25.87 4.15
CA LYS A 5 -1.05 -25.39 5.23
C LYS A 5 -0.46 -24.07 4.76
N ILE A 6 -0.98 -22.94 5.23
CA ILE A 6 -0.32 -21.64 5.02
C ILE A 6 0.99 -21.70 5.79
N SER A 7 2.08 -22.04 5.09
CA SER A 7 3.41 -21.94 5.66
C SER A 7 3.74 -20.46 5.70
N LYS A 8 3.74 -19.85 6.88
CA LYS A 8 4.49 -18.61 7.08
C LYS A 8 5.94 -18.96 6.76
N SER A 9 6.41 -18.56 5.58
CA SER A 9 7.81 -18.71 5.21
C SER A 9 8.65 -17.83 6.11
N VAL A 10 9.85 -18.28 6.44
CA VAL A 10 10.83 -17.46 7.14
C VAL A 10 11.44 -16.50 6.11
N GLY A 11 11.33 -15.20 6.34
CA GLY A 11 11.82 -14.15 5.43
C GLY A 11 11.18 -12.78 5.71
N SER A 12 11.56 -11.75 4.94
CA SER A 12 10.90 -10.45 4.98
C SER A 12 9.48 -10.55 4.41
N ASN A 13 8.51 -9.94 5.09
CA ASN A 13 7.11 -9.96 4.67
C ASN A 13 6.86 -9.07 3.44
N HIS A 14 7.34 -7.82 3.48
CA HIS A 14 7.35 -6.88 2.35
C HIS A 14 8.36 -5.76 2.65
N LEU A 15 8.73 -5.00 1.61
CA LEU A 15 9.41 -3.72 1.74
C LEU A 15 8.40 -2.58 1.55
N ALA A 16 8.48 -1.54 2.37
CA ALA A 16 7.59 -0.39 2.28
C ALA A 16 8.39 0.88 1.93
N TRP A 17 7.85 1.66 0.99
CA TRP A 17 8.47 2.87 0.45
C TRP A 17 7.54 4.06 0.70
N GLU A 18 8.01 5.02 1.47
CA GLU A 18 7.26 6.24 1.76
C GLU A 18 7.43 7.26 0.63
N MET A 19 6.31 7.78 0.15
CA MET A 19 6.25 8.83 -0.84
C MET A 19 6.21 10.20 -0.16
N ALA A 20 6.94 11.18 -0.70
CA ALA A 20 7.05 12.50 -0.09
C ALA A 20 5.72 13.26 -0.04
N THR A 21 4.86 13.05 -1.05
CA THR A 21 3.51 13.60 -1.11
C THR A 21 2.49 12.55 -1.53
N PHE A 22 1.21 12.78 -1.21
CA PHE A 22 0.13 11.94 -1.75
C PHE A 22 0.09 11.96 -3.29
N ASN A 23 0.51 13.05 -3.93
CA ASN A 23 0.53 13.12 -5.39
C ASN A 23 1.61 12.19 -5.96
N ASP A 24 2.77 12.10 -5.30
CA ASP A 24 3.82 11.14 -5.68
C ASP A 24 3.31 9.70 -5.51
N LEU A 25 2.49 9.44 -4.49
CA LEU A 25 1.81 8.14 -4.32
C LEU A 25 0.83 7.85 -5.48
N GLN A 26 0.04 8.83 -5.92
CA GLN A 26 -0.83 8.64 -7.09
C GLN A 26 0.01 8.38 -8.35
N GLU A 27 1.06 9.16 -8.56
CA GLU A 27 1.92 9.05 -9.74
C GLU A 27 2.59 7.66 -9.83
N ILE A 28 3.15 7.14 -8.74
CA ILE A 28 3.74 5.80 -8.75
C ILE A 28 2.70 4.72 -8.99
N CYS A 29 1.47 4.88 -8.47
CA CYS A 29 0.38 3.94 -8.74
C CYS A 29 0.02 3.91 -10.23
N ASP A 30 -0.12 5.10 -10.84
CA ASP A 30 -0.43 5.22 -12.28
C ASP A 30 0.69 4.61 -13.13
N GLN A 31 1.95 4.83 -12.76
CA GLN A 31 3.11 4.22 -13.42
C GLN A 31 3.08 2.70 -13.32
N LEU A 32 2.86 2.13 -12.14
CA LEU A 32 2.78 0.68 -11.94
C LEU A 32 1.66 0.05 -12.78
N VAL A 33 0.46 0.64 -12.76
CA VAL A 33 -0.67 0.18 -13.57
C VAL A 33 -0.36 0.29 -15.07
N SER A 34 0.28 1.38 -15.51
CA SER A 34 0.67 1.54 -16.93
C SER A 34 1.68 0.50 -17.41
N GLN A 35 2.46 -0.07 -16.49
CA GLN A 35 3.41 -1.15 -16.76
C GLN A 35 2.77 -2.55 -16.64
N GLY A 36 1.47 -2.63 -16.35
CA GLY A 36 0.75 -3.88 -16.17
C GLY A 36 0.99 -4.56 -14.82
N ILE A 37 1.54 -3.84 -13.84
CA ILE A 37 1.71 -4.35 -12.48
C ILE A 37 0.36 -4.28 -11.74
N GLU A 38 -0.05 -5.41 -11.15
CA GLU A 38 -1.27 -5.50 -10.36
C GLU A 38 -1.07 -4.92 -8.95
N LEU A 39 -1.93 -3.97 -8.58
CA LEU A 39 -2.03 -3.45 -7.21
C LEU A 39 -3.07 -4.28 -6.45
N PHE A 40 -2.63 -5.30 -5.72
CA PHE A 40 -3.53 -6.33 -5.17
C PHE A 40 -4.19 -5.97 -3.84
N ARG A 41 -3.79 -4.87 -3.18
CA ARG A 41 -4.40 -4.43 -1.92
C ARG A 41 -4.22 -2.94 -1.69
N VAL A 42 -5.27 -2.27 -1.22
CA VAL A 42 -5.20 -0.93 -0.63
C VAL A 42 -5.22 -1.05 0.90
N ARG A 43 -4.39 -0.26 1.57
CA ARG A 43 -4.42 -0.07 3.03
C ARG A 43 -4.65 1.40 3.33
N SER A 44 -5.57 1.68 4.24
CA SER A 44 -5.78 3.03 4.74
C SER A 44 -6.05 3.02 6.24
N ASN A 45 -5.60 4.07 6.92
CA ASN A 45 -6.03 4.46 8.26
C ASN A 45 -6.21 5.98 8.29
N SER A 46 -6.50 6.56 9.45
CA SER A 46 -6.82 7.98 9.61
C SER A 46 -5.71 8.97 9.22
N TYR A 47 -4.46 8.52 9.04
CA TYR A 47 -3.32 9.38 8.72
C TYR A 47 -2.40 8.83 7.61
N SER A 48 -2.71 7.68 7.03
CA SER A 48 -1.87 7.05 6.01
C SER A 48 -2.70 6.22 5.03
N VAL A 49 -2.23 6.16 3.79
CA VAL A 49 -2.77 5.31 2.74
C VAL A 49 -1.64 4.75 1.89
N GLY A 50 -1.79 3.51 1.45
CA GLY A 50 -0.81 2.84 0.61
C GLY A 50 -1.41 1.69 -0.19
N VAL A 51 -0.64 1.18 -1.13
CA VAL A 51 -1.00 0.05 -1.98
C VAL A 51 0.10 -1.00 -1.99
N TYR A 52 -0.31 -2.26 -2.09
CA TYR A 52 0.60 -3.39 -2.19
C TYR A 52 0.63 -3.93 -3.62
N PHE A 53 1.82 -4.34 -4.05
CA PHE A 53 2.08 -4.97 -5.34
C PHE A 53 3.26 -5.95 -5.22
N ASN A 54 3.43 -6.83 -6.20
CA ASN A 54 4.62 -7.66 -6.31
C ASN A 54 5.50 -7.12 -7.43
N ASP A 55 6.82 -7.11 -7.22
CA ASP A 55 7.77 -6.89 -8.31
C ASP A 55 7.83 -8.12 -9.24
N PRO A 56 8.50 -8.03 -10.40
CA PRO A 56 8.60 -9.15 -11.34
C PRO A 56 9.25 -10.43 -10.78
N ASP A 57 10.02 -10.32 -9.69
CA ASP A 57 10.65 -11.46 -9.00
C ASP A 57 9.72 -12.07 -7.94
N GLY A 58 8.55 -11.47 -7.70
CA GLY A 58 7.56 -11.91 -6.74
C GLY A 58 7.77 -11.37 -5.32
N ASN A 59 8.66 -10.39 -5.11
CA ASN A 59 8.80 -9.76 -3.80
C ASN A 59 7.64 -8.79 -3.56
N SER A 60 7.03 -8.90 -2.39
CA SER A 60 5.95 -7.99 -1.99
C SER A 60 6.49 -6.62 -1.58
N ASN A 61 5.87 -5.58 -2.12
CA ASN A 61 6.19 -4.18 -1.87
C ASN A 61 4.93 -3.41 -1.46
N GLU A 62 5.11 -2.37 -0.66
CA GLU A 62 4.11 -1.34 -0.36
C GLU A 62 4.68 0.03 -0.75
N VAL A 63 3.89 0.85 -1.44
CA VAL A 63 4.13 2.29 -1.57
C VAL A 63 3.04 3.02 -0.79
N TYR A 64 3.42 3.96 0.05
CA TYR A 64 2.48 4.64 0.93
C TYR A 64 2.82 6.11 1.14
N PHE A 65 1.83 6.86 1.60
CA PHE A 65 1.97 8.23 2.06
C PHE A 65 1.50 8.32 3.52
N GLU A 66 2.19 9.10 4.33
CA GLU A 66 1.82 9.42 5.71
C GLU A 66 1.67 10.92 5.91
N ASP A 67 0.51 11.33 6.44
CA ASP A 67 0.26 12.70 6.88
C ASP A 67 0.71 12.85 8.34
N ILE A 68 1.96 13.29 8.52
CA ILE A 68 2.59 13.46 9.82
C ILE A 68 1.80 14.42 10.73
N GLU A 69 1.17 15.46 10.16
CA GLU A 69 0.36 16.39 10.94
C GLU A 69 -0.94 15.72 11.42
N ALA A 70 -1.57 14.88 10.60
CA ALA A 70 -2.69 14.05 11.02
C ALA A 70 -2.29 13.02 12.08
N PHE A 71 -1.17 12.32 11.90
CA PHE A 71 -0.65 11.38 12.88
C PHE A 71 -0.43 12.04 14.25
N ARG A 72 0.18 13.24 14.28
CA ARG A 72 0.45 14.00 15.50
C ARG A 72 -0.82 14.38 16.28
N ARG A 73 -1.95 14.55 15.60
CA ARG A 73 -3.26 14.80 16.23
C ARG A 73 -3.84 13.55 16.93
N ARG A 74 -3.25 12.37 16.72
CA ARG A 74 -3.69 11.08 17.28
C ARG A 74 -5.19 10.81 17.08
N PRO A 75 -5.68 10.83 15.84
CA PRO A 75 -7.06 10.43 15.57
C PRO A 75 -7.31 9.01 16.06
N GLU A 76 -8.46 8.79 16.71
CA GLU A 76 -8.79 7.49 17.30
C GLU A 76 -8.95 6.40 16.23
N GLU A 77 -9.71 6.68 15.16
CA GLU A 77 -9.94 5.77 14.04
C GLU A 77 -10.27 6.55 12.76
N GLY A 78 -10.32 5.87 11.61
CA GLY A 78 -10.79 6.45 10.35
C GLY A 78 -10.03 5.98 9.13
N GLU A 79 -10.42 6.51 7.98
CA GLU A 79 -9.71 6.37 6.71
C GLU A 79 -9.03 7.67 6.33
N TYR A 80 -7.99 7.56 5.51
CA TYR A 80 -7.32 8.73 4.99
C TYR A 80 -8.31 9.47 4.09
N HIS A 81 -8.40 10.79 4.29
CA HIS A 81 -9.45 11.61 3.70
C HIS A 81 -9.34 11.75 2.17
N ARG A 82 -8.17 11.46 1.59
CA ARG A 82 -7.95 11.45 0.13
C ARG A 82 -7.96 10.02 -0.39
N LYS A 83 -8.57 9.80 -1.55
CA LYS A 83 -8.65 8.51 -2.22
C LYS A 83 -7.76 8.48 -3.46
N LEU A 84 -7.09 7.35 -3.67
CA LEU A 84 -6.36 7.09 -4.91
C LEU A 84 -7.39 6.88 -6.03
N VAL A 85 -7.15 7.51 -7.17
CA VAL A 85 -8.03 7.43 -8.34
C VAL A 85 -7.63 6.23 -9.18
N GLY A 86 -8.62 5.53 -9.76
CA GLY A 86 -8.36 4.39 -10.64
C GLY A 86 -7.97 3.10 -9.92
N ILE A 87 -7.95 3.10 -8.58
CA ILE A 87 -7.64 1.93 -7.76
C ILE A 87 -8.91 1.55 -6.99
N SER A 88 -9.46 0.37 -7.28
CA SER A 88 -10.58 -0.18 -6.52
C SER A 88 -10.10 -0.67 -5.15
N SER A 89 -10.71 -0.15 -4.09
CA SER A 89 -10.51 -0.54 -2.68
C SER A 89 -11.27 -1.80 -2.31
#